data_AF-A0A6C0J2G9-F1
#
_entry.id   AF-A0A6C0J2G9-F1
#
_cell.length_a   1.000
_cell.length_b   1.000
_cell.length_c   1.000
_cell.angle_alpha   90.00
_cell.angle_beta   90.00
_cell.angle_gamma   90.00
#
_symmetry.space_group_name_H-M   'P 1'
#
loop_
_entity.id
_entity.type
_entity.pdbx_description
1 polymer ?
#
loop_
_entity_poly.entity_id
_entity_poly.type
_entity_poly.pdbx_seq_one_letter_code
_entity_poly.pdbx_strand_id
1 'polypeptide(L)'
;MEVDAVRDALRQWIAADDEIRALQAQIKTIRERKTQYGTHVMEFMKNNQLENFVIEGKGTVAASERTIRPALKRSTLRQQLFLQFADQPDRVAEALRAIEGIPEGAEDMSVGGTKKMVLSRRLPRAQNISLE
;
A
#
# COMPACT_ATOMS: atom_id res chain seq x y z
N MET A 1 20.24 13.52 26.81
CA MET A 1 20.95 13.58 25.52
C MET A 1 21.37 15.01 25.32
N GLU A 2 22.65 15.27 25.06
CA GLU A 2 23.13 16.64 24.84
C GLU A 2 22.49 17.24 23.59
N VAL A 3 22.27 18.56 23.60
CA VAL A 3 21.55 19.28 22.54
C VAL A 3 22.22 19.07 21.17
N ASP A 4 23.54 18.96 21.14
CA ASP A 4 24.29 18.75 19.90
C ASP A 4 24.07 17.34 19.32
N ALA A 5 24.00 16.32 20.16
CA ALA A 5 23.67 14.96 19.72
C ALA A 5 22.25 14.86 19.13
N VAL A 6 21.28 15.60 19.70
CA VAL A 6 19.92 15.70 19.14
C VAL A 6 19.94 16.38 17.76
N ARG A 7 20.73 17.46 17.61
CA ARG A 7 20.84 18.20 16.35
C ARG A 7 21.42 17.33 15.24
N ASP A 8 22.44 16.55 15.54
CA ASP A 8 23.06 15.66 14.55
C ASP A 8 22.14 14.48 14.19
N ALA A 9 21.44 13.89 15.17
CA ALA A 9 20.42 12.88 14.89
C ALA A 9 19.30 13.43 13.98
N LEU A 10 18.85 14.68 14.20
CA LEU A 10 17.85 15.32 13.35
C LEU A 10 18.38 15.53 11.92
N ARG A 11 19.63 15.95 11.75
CA ARG A 11 20.27 16.10 10.43
C ARG A 11 20.35 14.78 9.68
N GLN A 12 20.77 13.72 10.36
CA GLN A 12 20.84 12.38 9.78
C GLN A 12 19.45 11.85 9.41
N TRP A 13 18.45 12.07 10.26
CA TRP A 13 17.06 11.69 9.99
C TRP A 13 16.50 12.42 8.76
N ILE A 14 16.79 13.72 8.61
CA ILE A 14 16.41 14.50 7.43
C ILE A 14 17.09 13.96 6.16
N ALA A 15 18.40 13.68 6.22
CA ALA A 15 19.14 13.14 5.09
C ALA A 15 18.58 11.78 4.64
N ALA A 16 18.24 10.91 5.58
CA ALA A 16 17.60 9.63 5.29
C ALA A 16 16.20 9.79 4.67
N ASP A 17 15.39 10.75 5.16
CA ASP A 17 14.07 11.06 4.54
C ASP A 17 14.22 11.53 3.08
N ASP A 18 15.22 12.37 2.80
CA ASP A 18 15.49 12.87 1.44
C ASP A 18 15.98 11.75 0.51
N GLU A 19 16.86 10.86 0.99
CA GLU A 19 17.32 9.69 0.23
C GLU A 19 16.17 8.73 -0.10
N ILE A 20 15.31 8.44 0.88
CA ILE A 20 14.13 7.58 0.68
C ILE A 20 13.22 8.18 -0.40
N ARG A 21 12.97 9.50 -0.37
CA ARG A 21 12.13 10.17 -1.38
C ARG A 21 12.74 10.06 -2.77
N ALA A 22 14.05 10.29 -2.90
CA ALA A 22 14.76 10.17 -4.17
C ALA A 22 14.69 8.73 -4.72
N LEU A 23 14.96 7.73 -3.89
CA LEU A 23 14.88 6.32 -4.26
C LEU A 23 13.46 5.90 -4.63
N GLN A 24 12.45 6.38 -3.90
CA GLN A 24 11.04 6.11 -4.23
C GLN A 24 10.64 6.70 -5.58
N ALA A 25 11.12 7.91 -5.92
CA ALA A 25 10.91 8.50 -7.23
C ALA A 25 11.54 7.65 -8.34
N GLN A 26 12.79 7.21 -8.15
CA GLN A 26 13.47 6.33 -9.10
C GLN A 26 12.74 4.98 -9.25
N ILE A 27 12.33 4.36 -8.14
CA ILE A 27 11.55 3.12 -8.12
C ILE A 27 10.25 3.30 -8.92
N LYS A 28 9.57 4.43 -8.77
CA LYS A 28 8.35 4.74 -9.54
C LYS A 28 8.64 4.73 -11.04
N THR A 29 9.68 5.46 -11.48
CA THR A 29 10.06 5.50 -12.90
C THR A 29 10.51 4.12 -13.43
N ILE A 30 11.17 3.29 -12.62
CA ILE A 30 11.54 1.92 -13.00
C ILE A 30 10.30 1.04 -13.12
N ARG A 31 9.33 1.15 -12.20
CA ARG A 31 8.07 0.41 -12.26
C ARG A 31 7.27 0.76 -13.50
N GLU A 32 7.17 2.05 -13.83
CA GLU A 32 6.49 2.51 -15.05
C GLU A 32 7.13 1.93 -16.30
N ARG A 33 8.46 2.01 -16.43
CA ARG A 33 9.20 1.40 -17.54
C ARG A 33 9.00 -0.12 -17.61
N LYS A 34 9.06 -0.82 -16.47
CA LYS A 34 8.81 -2.28 -16.41
C LYS A 34 7.41 -2.62 -16.91
N THR A 35 6.39 -1.87 -16.49
CA THR A 35 5.02 -2.07 -16.96
C THR A 35 4.92 -1.84 -18.47
N GLN A 36 5.52 -0.76 -18.99
CA GLN A 36 5.53 -0.47 -20.42
C GLN A 36 6.17 -1.60 -21.24
N TYR A 37 7.37 -2.05 -20.88
CA TYR A 37 8.01 -3.18 -21.56
C TYR A 37 7.23 -4.49 -21.39
N GLY A 38 6.64 -4.71 -20.21
CA GLY A 38 5.78 -5.86 -19.94
C GLY A 38 4.59 -5.92 -20.89
N THR A 39 3.94 -4.79 -21.18
CA THR A 39 2.85 -4.73 -22.16
C THR A 39 3.30 -5.16 -23.56
N HIS A 40 4.45 -4.65 -24.03
CA HIS A 40 4.99 -5.02 -25.34
C HIS A 40 5.34 -6.51 -25.43
N VAL A 41 5.94 -7.08 -24.38
CA VAL A 41 6.26 -8.52 -24.33
C VAL A 41 4.99 -9.36 -24.32
N MET A 42 3.97 -8.96 -23.55
CA MET A 42 2.69 -9.67 -23.50
C MET A 42 1.93 -9.62 -24.83
N GLU A 43 1.93 -8.47 -25.52
CA GLU A 43 1.35 -8.35 -26.87
C GLU A 43 2.06 -9.27 -27.86
N PHE A 44 3.40 -9.28 -27.84
CA PHE A 44 4.19 -10.19 -28.67
C PHE A 44 3.87 -11.66 -28.37
N MET A 45 3.83 -12.05 -27.09
CA MET A 45 3.50 -13.43 -26.69
C MET A 45 2.09 -13.83 -27.14
N LYS A 46 1.10 -12.95 -27.01
CA LYS A 46 -0.28 -13.21 -27.48
C LYS A 46 -0.36 -13.37 -28.99
N ASN A 47 0.28 -12.47 -29.76
CA ASN A 47 0.24 -12.51 -31.22
C ASN A 47 0.91 -13.76 -31.80
N ASN A 48 1.91 -14.30 -31.10
CA ASN A 48 2.66 -15.48 -31.52
C ASN A 48 2.23 -16.76 -30.78
N GLN A 49 1.18 -16.71 -29.95
CA GLN A 49 0.67 -17.84 -29.17
C GLN A 49 1.76 -18.52 -28.31
N LEU A 50 2.67 -17.70 -27.75
CA LEU A 50 3.76 -18.17 -26.90
C LEU A 50 3.32 -18.14 -25.44
N GLU A 51 3.33 -19.30 -24.78
CA GLU A 51 3.04 -19.40 -23.35
C GLU A 51 4.29 -19.15 -22.49
N ASN A 52 5.46 -19.56 -22.98
CA ASN A 52 6.73 -19.49 -22.26
C ASN A 52 7.85 -18.95 -23.16
N PHE A 53 8.73 -18.13 -22.58
CA PHE A 53 9.92 -17.60 -23.22
C PHE A 53 11.14 -17.89 -22.36
N VAL A 54 12.07 -18.71 -22.85
CA VAL A 54 13.32 -19.03 -22.14
C VAL A 54 14.34 -17.94 -22.43
N ILE A 55 14.90 -17.33 -21.39
CA ILE A 55 15.95 -16.32 -21.49
C ILE A 55 17.26 -16.98 -21.04
N GLU A 56 18.21 -17.09 -21.97
CA GLU A 56 19.52 -17.68 -21.71
C GLU A 56 20.19 -17.05 -20.47
N GLY A 57 20.51 -17.91 -19.49
CA GLY A 57 21.16 -17.52 -18.23
C GLY A 57 20.31 -16.70 -17.24
N LYS A 58 19.04 -16.39 -17.55
CA LYS A 58 18.19 -15.50 -16.71
C LYS A 58 16.82 -16.08 -16.35
N GLY A 59 16.53 -17.31 -16.77
CA GLY A 59 15.31 -18.05 -16.43
C GLY A 59 14.23 -17.94 -17.50
N THR A 60 12.98 -18.19 -17.11
CA THR A 60 11.84 -18.26 -18.05
C THR A 60 10.79 -17.21 -17.70
N VAL A 61 10.22 -16.57 -18.71
CA VAL A 61 9.05 -15.69 -18.59
C VAL A 61 7.83 -16.43 -19.11
N ALA A 62 6.81 -16.57 -18.27
CA ALA A 62 5.56 -17.23 -18.61
C ALA A 62 4.41 -16.22 -18.62
N ALA A 63 3.56 -16.27 -19.64
CA ALA A 63 2.31 -15.53 -19.65
C ALA A 63 1.24 -16.34 -18.91
N SER A 64 0.63 -15.76 -17.87
CA SER A 64 -0.46 -16.40 -17.13
C SER A 64 -1.60 -15.42 -16.95
N GLU A 65 -2.81 -15.85 -17.28
CA GLU A 65 -4.03 -15.12 -17.03
C GLU A 65 -4.67 -15.63 -15.73
N ARG A 66 -4.90 -14.73 -14.77
CA ARG A 66 -5.52 -15.06 -13.49
C ARG A 66 -6.70 -14.15 -13.21
N THR A 67 -7.86 -14.75 -13.01
CA THR A 67 -9.03 -14.02 -12.50
C THR A 67 -8.87 -13.79 -11.00
N ILE A 68 -8.66 -12.54 -10.60
CA ILE A 68 -8.55 -12.15 -9.19
C ILE A 68 -9.89 -11.56 -8.77
N ARG A 69 -10.52 -12.15 -7.74
CA ARG A 69 -11.74 -11.59 -7.15
C ARG A 69 -11.38 -10.26 -6.44
N PRO A 70 -12.25 -9.24 -6.50
CA PRO A 70 -12.00 -7.98 -5.82
C PRO A 70 -11.83 -8.20 -4.31
N ALA A 71 -10.96 -7.39 -3.69
CA ALA A 71 -10.78 -7.43 -2.24
C ALA A 71 -12.09 -7.06 -1.52
N LEU A 72 -12.42 -7.82 -0.47
CA LEU A 72 -13.54 -7.51 0.41
C LEU A 72 -13.25 -6.22 1.18
N LYS A 73 -13.99 -5.15 0.85
CA LYS A 73 -13.87 -3.87 1.54
C LYS A 73 -14.59 -3.93 2.88
N ARG A 74 -14.01 -3.30 3.90
CA ARG A 74 -14.63 -3.20 5.25
C ARG A 74 -16.04 -2.58 5.20
N SER A 75 -16.26 -1.59 4.33
CA SER A 75 -17.58 -0.99 4.13
C SER A 75 -18.59 -1.99 3.57
N THR A 76 -18.21 -2.77 2.57
CA THR A 76 -19.04 -3.82 1.99
C THR A 76 -19.38 -4.89 3.03
N LEU A 77 -18.40 -5.35 3.79
CA LEU A 77 -18.61 -6.32 4.86
C LEU A 77 -19.60 -5.81 5.92
N ARG A 78 -19.40 -4.58 6.39
CA ARG A 78 -20.29 -3.94 7.39
C ARG A 78 -21.72 -3.80 6.87
N GLN A 79 -21.88 -3.30 5.65
CA GLN A 79 -23.18 -3.14 5.03
C GLN A 79 -23.91 -4.49 4.91
N GLN A 80 -23.21 -5.53 4.45
CA GLN A 80 -23.81 -6.86 4.31
C GLN A 80 -24.19 -7.48 5.66
N LEU A 81 -23.37 -7.30 6.70
CA LEU A 81 -23.71 -7.75 8.05
C LEU A 81 -24.97 -7.06 8.59
N PHE A 82 -25.10 -5.74 8.43
CA PHE A 82 -26.32 -5.02 8.83
C PHE A 82 -27.56 -5.44 8.04
N LEU A 83 -27.41 -5.73 6.75
CA LEU A 83 -28.52 -6.22 5.93
C LEU A 83 -28.95 -7.64 6.32
N GLN A 84 -27.97 -8.53 6.55
CA GLN A 84 -28.23 -9.93 6.85
C GLN A 84 -28.79 -10.16 8.26
N PHE A 85 -28.41 -9.30 9.20
CA PHE A 85 -28.79 -9.38 10.62
C PHE A 85 -29.55 -8.13 11.07
N ALA A 86 -30.44 -7.61 10.21
CA ALA A 86 -31.21 -6.39 10.48
C ALA A 86 -31.98 -6.45 11.81
N ASP A 87 -32.47 -7.63 12.19
CA ASP A 87 -33.23 -7.86 13.42
C ASP A 87 -32.34 -8.10 14.66
N GLN A 88 -31.02 -8.17 14.48
CA GLN A 88 -30.05 -8.52 15.54
C GLN A 88 -28.84 -7.58 15.52
N PRO A 89 -29.05 -6.26 15.78
CA PRO A 89 -27.98 -5.26 15.72
C PRO A 89 -26.83 -5.55 16.70
N ASP A 90 -27.13 -6.13 17.86
CA ASP A 90 -26.12 -6.46 18.88
C ASP A 90 -25.13 -7.52 18.38
N ARG A 91 -25.61 -8.52 17.63
CA ARG A 91 -24.74 -9.55 17.03
C ARG A 91 -23.87 -8.99 15.90
N VAL A 92 -24.35 -7.96 15.20
CA VAL A 92 -23.52 -7.26 14.19
C VAL A 92 -22.38 -6.52 14.87
N ALA A 93 -22.65 -5.85 15.99
CA ALA A 93 -21.62 -5.15 16.76
C ALA A 93 -20.56 -6.12 17.31
N GLU A 94 -20.99 -7.26 17.85
CA GLU A 94 -20.13 -8.35 18.31
C GLU A 94 -19.25 -8.91 17.18
N ALA A 95 -19.85 -9.27 16.04
CA ALA A 95 -19.15 -9.82 14.89
C ALA A 95 -18.12 -8.81 14.32
N LEU A 96 -18.48 -7.53 14.23
CA LEU A 96 -17.54 -6.49 13.78
C LEU A 96 -16.37 -6.33 14.75
N ARG A 97 -16.61 -6.38 16.07
CA ARG A 97 -15.51 -6.34 17.07
C ARG A 97 -14.57 -7.52 16.93
N ALA A 98 -15.10 -8.73 16.77
CA ALA A 98 -14.30 -9.94 16.58
C ALA A 98 -13.45 -9.87 15.30
N ILE A 99 -14.04 -9.42 14.18
CA ILE A 99 -13.35 -9.23 12.89
C ILE A 99 -12.25 -8.17 13.01
N GLU A 100 -12.48 -7.13 13.81
CA GLU A 100 -11.53 -6.04 14.06
C GLU A 100 -10.50 -6.39 15.15
N GLY A 101 -10.59 -7.59 15.75
CA GLY A 101 -9.66 -8.08 16.78
C GLY A 101 -9.77 -7.36 18.12
N ILE A 102 -10.93 -6.76 18.41
CA ILE A 102 -11.18 -6.02 19.66
C ILE A 102 -11.68 -7.02 20.72
N PRO A 103 -11.00 -7.15 21.89
CA PRO A 103 -11.44 -8.05 22.96
C PRO A 103 -12.83 -7.70 23.52
N GLU A 104 -13.59 -8.71 23.93
CA GLU A 104 -14.87 -8.51 24.62
C GLU A 104 -14.68 -7.74 25.94
N GLY A 105 -15.48 -6.69 26.17
CA GLY A 105 -15.41 -5.84 27.36
C GLY A 105 -14.49 -4.62 27.26
N ALA A 106 -13.78 -4.42 26.14
CA ALA A 106 -13.08 -3.16 25.88
C ALA A 106 -14.10 -2.07 25.48
N GLU A 107 -14.45 -1.18 26.40
CA GLU A 107 -15.30 0.00 26.12
C GLU A 107 -14.60 1.05 25.24
N ASP A 108 -13.27 1.00 25.18
CA ASP A 108 -12.45 1.93 24.42
C ASP A 108 -12.25 1.43 22.97
N MET A 109 -13.00 2.03 22.04
CA MET A 109 -12.84 1.83 20.59
C MET A 109 -11.47 2.29 20.06
N SER A 110 -10.62 2.91 20.89
CA SER A 110 -9.21 3.20 20.58
C SER A 110 -8.27 1.99 20.70
N VAL A 111 -8.74 0.83 21.19
CA VAL A 111 -7.90 -0.33 21.57
C VAL A 111 -7.52 -1.23 20.39
N GLY A 112 -8.20 -1.13 19.24
CA GLY A 112 -7.89 -1.97 18.06
C GLY A 112 -6.60 -1.58 17.30
N GLY A 113 -5.87 -0.55 17.74
CA GLY A 113 -4.70 -0.03 17.02
C GLY A 113 -3.48 0.16 17.92
N THR A 114 -2.29 -0.18 17.39
CA THR A 114 -1.03 0.15 18.05
C THR A 114 -0.72 1.64 17.87
N LYS A 115 -0.72 2.41 18.97
CA LYS A 115 -0.29 3.82 18.95
C LYS A 115 1.24 3.86 18.81
N LYS A 116 1.73 4.31 17.65
CA LYS A 116 3.15 4.55 17.41
C LYS A 116 3.42 6.04 17.26
N MET A 117 4.37 6.56 18.02
CA MET A 117 4.90 7.91 17.82
C MET A 117 5.75 7.92 16.53
N VAL A 118 5.46 8.86 15.63
CA VAL A 118 6.13 8.96 14.32
C VAL A 118 6.58 10.40 14.08
N LEU A 119 7.84 10.57 13.67
CA LEU A 119 8.35 11.84 13.15
C LEU A 119 7.86 12.02 11.71
N SER A 120 7.34 13.21 11.40
CA SER A 120 6.91 13.54 10.03
C SER A 120 7.44 14.91 9.63
N ARG A 121 7.90 15.02 8.37
CA ARG A 121 8.40 16.26 7.77
C ARG A 121 7.41 16.75 6.71
N ARG A 122 6.98 18.01 6.84
CA ARG A 122 6.18 18.70 5.82
C ARG A 122 7.12 19.52 4.94
N LEU A 123 7.12 19.24 3.64
CA LEU A 123 7.81 20.06 2.65
C LEU A 123 6.83 21.11 2.09
N PRO A 124 7.31 22.34 1.80
CA PRO A 124 6.48 23.31 1.09
C PRO A 124 6.04 22.71 -0.26
N ARG A 125 4.75 22.85 -0.58
CA ARG A 125 4.26 22.50 -1.92
C ARG A 125 4.93 23.45 -2.90
N ALA A 126 5.59 22.92 -3.93
CA ALA A 126 6.09 23.73 -5.03
C ALA A 126 4.89 24.49 -5.63
N GLN A 127 4.82 25.80 -5.35
CA GLN A 127 3.94 26.70 -6.08
C GLN A 127 4.52 26.82 -7.48
N ASN A 128 4.03 26.01 -8.41
CA ASN A 128 4.21 26.27 -9.84
C ASN A 128 3.34 27.49 -10.19
N ILE A 129 3.79 28.68 -9.82
CA ILE A 129 3.27 29.92 -10.38
C ILE A 129 4.10 30.15 -11.64
N SER A 130 3.60 29.66 -12.77
CA SER A 130 3.97 30.18 -14.07
C SER A 130 3.39 31.60 -14.17
N LEU A 131 4.26 32.61 -14.15
CA LEU A 131 3.93 33.93 -14.64
C LEU A 131 4.14 33.90 -16.15
N GLU A 132 3.07 34.18 -16.90
CA GLU A 132 3.12 34.55 -18.31
C GLU A 132 3.90 35.85 -18.52
#